data_AF-A0A232FCN8-F1
#
_entry.id   AF-A0A232FCN8-F1
#
_cell.length_a   1.000
_cell.length_b   1.000
_cell.length_c   1.000
_cell.angle_alpha   90.00
_cell.angle_beta   90.00
_cell.angle_gamma   90.00
#
_symmetry.space_group_name_H-M   'P 1'
#
loop_
_entity.id
_entity.type
_entity.pdbx_description
1 polymer ?
#
loop_
_entity_poly.entity_id
_entity_poly.type
_entity_poly.pdbx_seq_one_letter_code
_entity_poly.pdbx_strand_id
1 'polypeptide(L)'
;MALSDSVDAAVEKSTSISRIAVILFGLLALTIGIILSSIPWVDYVILRQLRLWNGSLSFQYWQKPGVVRLTKVYIFNVTNAENFLSFQEKPKLQEVGPFVYR
;
A
#
# COMPACT_ATOMS: atom_id res chain seq x y z
N MET A 1 -46.06 -28.09 37.22
CA MET A 1 -45.63 -26.84 37.88
C MET A 1 -44.15 -26.87 38.20
N ALA A 2 -43.65 -27.75 39.08
CA ALA A 2 -42.19 -27.81 39.37
C ALA A 2 -41.28 -28.14 38.15
N LEU A 3 -41.76 -28.93 37.17
CA LEU A 3 -41.01 -29.24 35.96
C LEU A 3 -40.91 -28.06 34.98
N SER A 4 -41.98 -27.26 34.82
CA SER A 4 -41.96 -26.07 33.93
C SER A 4 -40.97 -25.04 34.45
N ASP A 5 -41.01 -24.77 35.75
CA ASP A 5 -40.16 -23.75 36.38
C ASP A 5 -38.66 -24.11 36.26
N SER A 6 -38.33 -25.41 36.30
CA SER A 6 -36.95 -25.89 36.11
C SER A 6 -36.42 -25.74 34.68
N VAL A 7 -37.32 -25.88 33.68
CA VAL A 7 -36.99 -25.71 32.26
C VAL A 7 -36.81 -24.22 31.95
N ASP A 8 -37.70 -23.37 32.45
CA ASP A 8 -37.62 -21.92 32.26
C ASP A 8 -36.33 -21.33 32.87
N ALA A 9 -35.94 -21.78 34.07
CA ALA A 9 -34.69 -21.38 34.71
C ALA A 9 -33.43 -21.82 33.91
N ALA A 10 -33.46 -23.00 33.29
CA ALA A 10 -32.36 -23.47 32.46
C ALA A 10 -32.23 -22.67 31.15
N VAL A 11 -33.35 -22.30 30.54
CA VAL A 11 -33.41 -21.46 29.33
C VAL A 11 -32.93 -20.03 29.64
N GLU A 12 -33.33 -19.44 30.76
CA GLU A 12 -32.87 -18.12 31.22
C GLU A 12 -31.36 -18.10 31.52
N LYS A 13 -30.83 -19.17 32.13
CA LYS A 13 -29.39 -19.32 32.37
C LYS A 13 -28.60 -19.46 31.06
N SER A 14 -29.10 -20.23 30.08
CA SER A 14 -28.44 -20.40 28.78
C SER A 14 -28.41 -19.09 27.95
N THR A 15 -29.51 -18.35 27.96
CA THR A 15 -29.62 -17.06 27.26
C THR A 15 -28.76 -15.96 27.90
N SER A 16 -28.65 -15.93 29.23
CA SER A 16 -27.76 -14.98 29.93
C SER A 16 -26.27 -15.25 29.70
N ILE A 17 -25.84 -16.51 29.69
CA ILE A 17 -24.46 -16.90 29.34
C ILE A 17 -24.12 -16.46 27.90
N SER A 18 -25.04 -16.70 26.97
CA SER A 18 -24.86 -16.31 25.55
C SER A 18 -24.69 -14.80 25.39
N ARG A 19 -25.47 -13.99 26.13
CA ARG A 19 -25.36 -12.52 26.12
C ARG A 19 -24.01 -12.04 26.66
N ILE A 20 -23.54 -12.64 27.77
CA ILE A 20 -22.23 -12.30 28.36
C ILE A 20 -21.10 -12.65 27.38
N ALA A 21 -21.19 -13.81 26.70
CA ALA A 21 -20.20 -14.21 25.70
C ALA A 21 -20.11 -13.21 24.53
N VAL A 22 -21.25 -12.72 24.03
CA VAL A 22 -21.29 -11.70 22.97
C VAL A 22 -20.66 -10.38 23.43
N ILE A 23 -20.95 -9.93 24.65
CA ILE A 23 -20.38 -8.69 25.20
C ILE A 23 -18.86 -8.83 25.37
N LEU A 24 -18.39 -9.96 25.89
CA LEU A 24 -16.95 -10.22 26.05
C LEU A 24 -16.23 -10.28 24.70
N PHE A 25 -16.83 -10.90 23.70
CA PHE A 25 -16.29 -10.93 22.35
C PHE A 25 -16.24 -9.52 21.73
N GLY A 26 -17.27 -8.71 21.94
CA GLY A 26 -17.30 -7.31 21.49
C GLY A 26 -16.19 -6.47 22.15
N LEU A 27 -16.00 -6.61 23.46
CA LEU A 27 -14.91 -5.93 24.18
C LEU A 27 -13.52 -6.40 23.70
N LEU A 28 -13.36 -7.70 23.45
CA LEU A 28 -12.13 -8.25 22.89
C LEU A 28 -11.85 -7.69 21.48
N ALA A 29 -12.86 -7.66 20.61
CA ALA A 29 -12.71 -7.11 19.27
C ALA A 29 -12.36 -5.61 19.29
N LEU A 30 -12.99 -4.83 20.18
CA LEU A 30 -12.69 -3.41 20.36
C LEU A 30 -11.27 -3.18 20.85
N THR A 31 -10.82 -3.95 21.85
CA THR A 31 -9.44 -3.83 22.36
C THR A 31 -8.41 -4.20 21.31
N ILE A 32 -8.64 -5.27 20.53
CA ILE A 32 -7.79 -5.64 19.40
C ILE A 32 -7.75 -4.52 18.34
N GLY A 33 -8.91 -3.94 18.00
CA GLY A 33 -8.99 -2.83 17.05
C GLY A 33 -8.21 -1.59 17.50
N ILE A 34 -8.31 -1.24 18.79
CA ILE A 34 -7.57 -0.11 19.37
C ILE A 34 -6.06 -0.39 19.32
N ILE A 35 -5.62 -1.59 19.70
CA ILE A 35 -4.20 -1.98 19.68
C ILE A 35 -3.64 -1.94 18.25
N LEU A 36 -4.36 -2.52 17.28
CA LEU A 36 -3.95 -2.55 15.88
C LEU A 36 -3.86 -1.15 15.25
N SER A 37 -4.72 -0.22 15.70
CA SER A 37 -4.75 1.16 15.23
C SER A 37 -3.70 2.05 15.91
N SER A 38 -3.43 1.81 17.20
CA SER A 38 -2.59 2.70 18.01
C SER A 38 -1.10 2.38 17.93
N ILE A 39 -0.73 1.13 17.63
CA ILE A 39 0.66 0.71 17.53
C ILE A 39 1.07 0.77 16.05
N PRO A 40 2.20 1.41 15.69
CA PRO A 40 2.73 1.41 14.31
C PRO A 40 3.43 0.07 14.00
N TRP A 41 2.77 -1.06 14.27
CA TRP A 41 3.31 -2.40 14.05
C TRP A 41 3.54 -2.66 12.56
N VAL A 42 2.68 -2.12 11.71
CA VAL A 42 2.82 -2.14 10.25
C VAL A 42 4.11 -1.45 9.83
N ASP A 43 4.37 -0.24 10.32
CA ASP A 43 5.60 0.50 10.01
C ASP A 43 6.83 -0.25 10.50
N TYR A 44 6.77 -0.86 11.70
CA TYR A 44 7.87 -1.68 12.21
C TYR A 44 8.19 -2.88 11.30
N VAL A 45 7.15 -3.60 10.84
CA VAL A 45 7.30 -4.75 9.94
C VAL A 45 7.84 -4.29 8.58
N ILE A 46 7.29 -3.22 8.02
CA ILE A 46 7.71 -2.64 6.74
C ILE A 46 9.17 -2.17 6.82
N LEU A 47 9.54 -1.39 7.83
CA LEU A 47 10.90 -0.88 8.00
C LEU A 47 11.92 -2.00 8.19
N ARG A 48 11.55 -3.07 8.90
CA ARG A 48 12.39 -4.26 9.06
C ARG A 48 12.68 -4.94 7.73
N GLN A 49 11.67 -5.03 6.85
CA GLN A 49 11.81 -5.65 5.54
C GLN A 49 12.47 -4.73 4.50
N LEU A 50 12.21 -3.42 4.54
CA LEU A 50 12.78 -2.42 3.64
C LEU A 50 14.27 -2.17 3.91
N ARG A 51 14.73 -2.42 5.14
CA ARG A 51 16.14 -2.21 5.50
C ARG A 51 17.04 -3.07 4.59
N LEU A 52 17.98 -2.39 3.93
CA LEU A 52 18.97 -3.04 3.07
C LEU A 52 20.00 -3.74 3.96
N TRP A 53 19.79 -5.04 4.17
CA TRP A 53 20.69 -5.90 4.91
C TRP A 53 21.06 -7.09 4.02
N ASN A 54 22.29 -7.59 4.16
CA ASN A 54 22.79 -8.70 3.37
C ASN A 54 21.93 -9.98 3.56
N GLY A 55 21.29 -10.45 2.50
CA GLY A 55 20.36 -11.59 2.52
C GLY A 55 18.87 -11.23 2.63
N SER A 56 18.49 -9.95 2.75
CA SER A 56 17.07 -9.55 2.68
C SER A 56 16.57 -9.52 1.23
N LEU A 57 15.27 -9.78 1.04
CA LEU A 57 14.63 -9.73 -0.29
C LEU A 57 14.73 -8.33 -0.91
N SER A 58 14.57 -7.28 -0.12
CA SER A 58 14.68 -5.89 -0.56
C SER A 58 16.08 -5.56 -1.07
N PHE A 59 17.12 -6.14 -0.47
CA PHE A 59 18.50 -6.00 -0.95
C PHE A 59 18.69 -6.65 -2.33
N GLN A 60 18.13 -7.84 -2.56
CA GLN A 60 18.21 -8.51 -3.87
C GLN A 60 17.51 -7.70 -4.97
N TYR A 61 16.31 -7.17 -4.69
CA TYR A 61 15.59 -6.31 -5.64
C TYR A 61 16.30 -4.98 -5.91
N TRP A 62 16.94 -4.39 -4.91
CA TRP A 62 17.73 -3.18 -5.10
C TRP A 62 18.98 -3.43 -5.95
N GLN A 63 19.67 -4.55 -5.71
CA GLN A 63 20.88 -4.93 -6.45
C GLN A 63 20.57 -5.32 -7.91
N LYS A 64 19.51 -6.12 -8.12
CA LYS A 64 19.09 -6.61 -9.43
C LYS A 64 17.58 -6.38 -9.57
N PRO A 65 17.16 -5.16 -9.93
CA PRO A 65 15.75 -4.90 -10.17
C PRO A 65 15.25 -5.81 -11.29
N GLY A 66 14.10 -6.46 -11.07
CA GLY A 66 13.49 -7.37 -12.05
C GLY A 66 12.94 -6.66 -13.29
N VAL A 67 13.03 -5.32 -13.34
CA VAL A 67 12.59 -4.49 -14.44
C VAL A 67 13.78 -3.89 -15.16
N VAL A 68 13.81 -4.07 -16.48
CA VAL A 68 14.79 -3.42 -17.35
C VAL A 68 14.35 -1.97 -17.52
N ARG A 69 15.22 -1.02 -17.19
CA ARG A 69 14.96 0.39 -17.48
C ARG A 69 15.23 0.65 -18.96
N LEU A 70 14.30 1.30 -19.64
CA LEU A 70 14.48 1.81 -20.99
C LEU A 70 14.39 3.33 -20.95
N THR A 71 15.45 4.02 -21.34
CA THR A 71 15.45 5.48 -21.44
C THR A 71 15.13 5.86 -22.88
N LYS A 72 13.99 6.52 -23.09
CA LYS A 72 13.59 7.06 -24.38
C LYS A 72 13.96 8.54 -24.45
N VAL A 73 14.82 8.88 -25.40
CA VAL A 73 15.23 10.27 -25.66
C VAL A 73 14.50 10.77 -26.90
N TYR A 74 13.87 11.95 -26.77
CA TYR A 74 13.22 12.68 -27.85
C TYR A 74 13.98 13.97 -28.07
N ILE A 75 14.38 14.22 -29.31
CA ILE A 75 15.12 15.41 -29.70
C ILE A 75 14.19 16.30 -30.52
N PHE A 76 14.14 17.59 -30.20
CA PHE A 76 13.40 18.55 -31.00
C PHE A 76 14.35 19.22 -31.99
N ASN A 77 14.25 18.84 -33.25
CA ASN A 77 14.97 19.47 -34.35
C ASN A 77 14.40 20.87 -34.63
N VAL A 78 15.26 21.89 -34.71
CA VAL A 78 14.85 23.27 -35.00
C VAL A 78 14.95 23.49 -36.51
N THR A 79 13.82 23.68 -37.20
CA THR A 79 13.80 23.78 -38.67
C THR A 79 14.05 25.20 -39.20
N ASN A 80 13.96 26.23 -38.36
CA ASN A 80 14.19 27.64 -38.74
C ASN A 80 15.22 28.33 -37.83
N ALA A 81 16.34 27.65 -37.54
CA ALA A 81 17.35 28.15 -36.61
C ALA A 81 17.90 29.54 -37.00
N GLU A 82 18.23 29.77 -38.27
CA GLU A 82 18.74 31.06 -38.75
C GLU A 82 17.71 32.18 -38.56
N ASN A 83 16.45 31.95 -38.95
CA ASN A 83 15.42 32.98 -38.80
C ASN A 83 15.08 33.29 -37.35
N PHE A 84 15.11 32.28 -36.48
CA PHE A 84 14.91 32.49 -35.05
C PHE A 84 16.01 33.39 -34.47
N LEU A 85 17.26 33.17 -34.85
CA LEU A 85 18.41 33.92 -34.34
C LEU A 85 18.50 35.33 -34.94
N SER A 86 18.24 35.48 -36.25
CA SER A 86 18.43 36.74 -36.98
C SER A 86 17.20 37.65 -36.97
N PHE A 87 15.99 37.10 -36.98
CA PHE A 87 14.76 37.88 -37.17
C PHE A 87 13.79 37.78 -35.97
N GLN A 88 14.21 37.18 -34.85
CA GLN A 88 13.36 36.94 -33.66
C GLN A 88 12.05 36.21 -33.99
N GLU A 89 12.02 35.41 -35.06
CA GLU A 89 10.85 34.59 -35.41
C GLU A 89 10.67 33.45 -34.40
N LYS A 90 9.43 33.01 -34.14
CA LYS A 90 9.20 31.87 -33.24
C LYS A 90 9.91 30.60 -33.76
N PRO A 91 10.61 29.83 -32.90
CA PRO A 91 11.25 28.59 -33.32
C PRO A 91 10.23 27.51 -33.70
N LYS A 92 10.48 26.83 -34.82
CA LYS A 92 9.72 25.71 -35.35
C LYS A 92 10.45 24.43 -34.99
N LEU A 93 9.79 23.59 -34.19
CA LEU A 93 10.35 22.35 -33.68
C LEU A 93 9.70 21.15 -34.38
N GLN A 94 10.53 20.16 -34.72
CA GLN A 94 10.11 18.85 -35.20
C GLN A 94 10.64 17.79 -34.25
N GLU A 95 9.75 16.96 -33.71
CA GLU A 95 10.14 15.84 -32.86
C GLU A 95 10.85 14.76 -33.67
N VAL A 96 12.00 14.29 -33.16
CA VAL A 96 12.80 13.20 -33.72
C VAL A 96 13.08 12.19 -32.62
N GLY A 97 12.61 10.96 -32.81
CA GLY A 97 12.78 9.88 -31.83
C GLY A 97 11.65 8.84 -31.88
N PRO A 98 11.58 7.95 -30.88
CA PRO A 98 12.48 7.85 -29.72
C PRO A 98 13.81 7.16 -30.02
N PHE A 99 14.90 7.69 -29.46
CA PHE A 99 16.17 6.96 -29.31
C PHE A 99 16.13 6.19 -27.99
N VAL A 100 16.16 4.85 -28.07
CA VAL A 100 15.96 3.97 -26.92
C VAL A 100 17.31 3.42 -26.45
N TYR A 101 17.68 3.72 -25.20
CA TYR A 101 18.85 3.16 -24.52
C TYR A 101 18.41 2.17 -23.43
N ARG A 102 19.16 1.08 -23.30
CA ARG A 102 18.97 0.04 -22.29
C ARG A 102 20.06 0.12 -21.23
#